data_AF-A0A7S2ZCS9-F1
#
_entry.id   AF-A0A7S2ZCS9-F1
#
_cell.length_a   1.000
_cell.length_b   1.000
_cell.length_c   1.000
_cell.angle_alpha   90.00
_cell.angle_beta   90.00
_cell.angle_gamma   90.00
#
_symmetry.space_group_name_H-M   'P 1'
#
loop_
_entity.id
_entity.type
_entity.pdbx_description
1 polymer ?
#
loop_
_entity_poly.entity_id
_entity_poly.type
_entity_poly.pdbx_seq_one_letter_code
_entity_poly.pdbx_strand_id
1 'polypeptide(L)'
;MGPGIRTVLIDNYDSYSYNLFHLLASVNGQRPLVLENDSFSSYKELEEMAGGGNSFHSIVISPGPGRPENPKDFGACLDVLRNARVPVLGVCLGHQGICSAFGGKIKHSPGGVAHGKISEVEHDGQGLFQNIPQFCRVVRYHSLSADSSAVPACIRISATCAVTYSGTDTRVIMGVQHKSRPLFGVQFHPESICTEHGRTIIENFHRITLDQLAGLMPVLKGIADTSSPMDRLVDSGAPSTGMTLRWRKQRMTSTPHDPTENIFVSLYGEGAFPSFWLDSPPDVDSARFSYMGDASGPYAELVVAQGASPNGEPEYVDERVRTIRLSKSDFFSELDNRLQSRACPQPEGLPFSYNCGYVGYIGYEFKDQCGGRGLHHSELPDAMMLFVDRLLVFDHRESDLYMVCAGYEGESEELNAGKWFDLVEEELELLQEGNLKRDPSPFLNTPNRHTPMPMFHLERDRCEYMEDVRECLAEIQEGETYEVCLTNRIRSSSVVEPLDLYKTLRRRNDAPYAAFLRLSDEWAVCCCSPERFLRVDGEG
;
A
#
# COMPACT_ATOMS: atom_id res chain seq x y z
N MET A 1 -5.11 -28.70 11.38
CA MET A 1 -5.58 -27.33 11.64
C MET A 1 -6.96 -27.43 12.25
N GLY A 2 -7.22 -26.76 13.38
CA GLY A 2 -8.56 -26.73 13.97
C GLY A 2 -9.54 -25.92 13.11
N PRO A 3 -10.86 -25.96 13.41
CA PRO A 3 -11.83 -25.12 12.71
C PRO A 3 -11.46 -23.64 12.92
N GLY A 4 -11.41 -22.86 11.84
CA GLY A 4 -11.03 -21.45 11.89
C GLY A 4 -12.02 -20.59 12.67
N ILE A 5 -11.54 -19.49 13.25
CA ILE A 5 -12.38 -18.53 13.98
C ILE A 5 -12.86 -17.44 13.02
N ARG A 6 -14.17 -17.43 12.74
CA ARG A 6 -14.87 -16.31 12.11
C ARG A 6 -14.89 -15.08 13.03
N THR A 7 -14.27 -13.99 12.60
CA THR A 7 -14.17 -12.72 13.34
C THR A 7 -14.77 -11.60 12.52
N VAL A 8 -15.52 -10.70 13.17
CA VAL A 8 -15.91 -9.41 12.59
C VAL A 8 -14.89 -8.36 13.04
N LEU A 9 -14.26 -7.67 12.10
CA LEU A 9 -13.41 -6.51 12.36
C LEU A 9 -14.20 -5.25 12.02
N ILE A 10 -14.51 -4.43 13.03
CA ILE A 10 -15.15 -3.13 12.83
C ILE A 10 -14.05 -2.09 12.60
N ASP A 11 -13.99 -1.53 11.40
CA ASP A 11 -13.02 -0.51 10.98
C ASP A 11 -13.53 0.89 11.37
N ASN A 12 -12.75 1.62 12.18
CA ASN A 12 -12.99 3.03 12.48
C ASN A 12 -12.08 3.94 11.64
N TYR A 13 -11.77 3.52 10.41
CA TYR A 13 -10.96 4.24 9.43
C TYR A 13 -9.53 4.51 9.89
N ASP A 14 -8.90 3.52 10.53
CA ASP A 14 -7.50 3.59 10.92
C ASP A 14 -6.56 3.03 9.86
N SER A 15 -5.38 3.65 9.75
CA SER A 15 -4.33 3.21 8.82
C SER A 15 -3.77 1.82 9.17
N TYR A 16 -3.92 1.35 10.40
CA TYR A 16 -3.43 0.03 10.85
C TYR A 16 -4.52 -1.05 10.90
N SER A 17 -5.78 -0.74 10.53
CA SER A 17 -6.89 -1.71 10.51
C SER A 17 -6.55 -2.97 9.69
N TYR A 18 -5.89 -2.81 8.54
CA TYR A 18 -5.52 -3.96 7.70
C TYR A 18 -4.27 -4.71 8.19
N ASN A 19 -3.37 -4.07 8.95
CA ASN A 19 -2.32 -4.81 9.66
C ASN A 19 -2.93 -5.73 10.71
N LEU A 20 -3.95 -5.25 11.42
CA LEU A 20 -4.72 -6.06 12.36
C LEU A 20 -5.51 -7.16 11.64
N PHE A 21 -6.10 -6.88 10.47
CA PHE A 21 -6.74 -7.88 9.61
C PHE A 21 -5.79 -9.04 9.27
N HIS A 22 -4.58 -8.73 8.78
CA HIS A 22 -3.59 -9.75 8.42
C HIS A 22 -3.13 -10.56 9.65
N LEU A 23 -2.90 -9.89 10.79
CA LEU A 23 -2.52 -10.54 12.03
C LEU A 23 -3.63 -11.49 12.51
N LEU A 24 -4.89 -11.04 12.52
CA LEU A 24 -6.05 -11.86 12.86
C LEU A 24 -6.20 -13.05 11.91
N ALA A 25 -6.10 -12.82 10.60
CA ALA A 25 -6.20 -13.89 9.61
C ALA A 25 -5.14 -14.98 9.84
N SER A 26 -3.90 -14.57 10.13
CA SER A 26 -2.78 -15.48 10.39
C SER A 26 -2.91 -16.29 11.70
N VAL A 27 -3.63 -15.77 12.70
CA VAL A 27 -3.83 -16.45 14.00
C VAL A 27 -5.10 -17.29 13.98
N ASN A 28 -6.19 -16.77 13.41
CA ASN A 28 -7.50 -17.42 13.41
C ASN A 28 -7.69 -18.43 12.28
N GLY A 29 -6.80 -18.44 11.28
CA GLY A 29 -6.88 -19.31 10.11
C GLY A 29 -7.99 -18.95 9.14
N GLN A 30 -8.67 -17.82 9.33
CA GLN A 30 -9.73 -17.29 8.47
C GLN A 30 -9.65 -15.76 8.42
N ARG A 31 -9.90 -15.20 7.23
CA ARG A 31 -9.97 -13.74 7.02
C ARG A 31 -11.15 -13.17 7.80
N PRO A 32 -10.96 -12.08 8.59
CA PRO A 32 -12.06 -11.38 9.22
C PRO A 32 -13.05 -10.80 8.20
N LEU A 33 -14.34 -10.70 8.57
CA LEU A 33 -15.29 -9.85 7.85
C LEU A 33 -15.06 -8.40 8.31
N VAL A 34 -14.69 -7.50 7.40
CA VAL A 34 -14.48 -6.08 7.70
C VAL A 34 -15.78 -5.32 7.47
N LEU A 35 -16.21 -4.56 8.47
CA LEU A 35 -17.36 -3.66 8.39
C LEU A 35 -16.93 -2.27 8.88
N GLU A 36 -17.28 -1.22 8.15
CA GLU A 36 -17.07 0.15 8.60
C GLU A 36 -18.01 0.46 9.79
N ASN A 37 -17.55 1.28 10.73
CA ASN A 37 -18.26 1.55 11.98
C ASN A 37 -19.64 2.23 11.81
N ASP A 38 -19.91 2.83 10.65
CA ASP A 38 -21.15 3.51 10.28
C ASP A 38 -21.95 2.78 9.18
N SER A 39 -21.45 1.64 8.69
CA SER A 39 -22.15 0.78 7.70
C SER A 39 -23.37 0.05 8.28
N PHE A 40 -23.55 0.09 9.60
CA PHE A 40 -24.68 -0.45 10.35
C PHE A 40 -25.00 0.46 11.55
N SER A 41 -26.22 0.38 12.07
CA SER A 41 -26.72 1.24 13.16
C SER A 41 -26.86 0.52 14.50
N SER A 42 -26.77 -0.81 14.55
CA SER A 42 -26.93 -1.59 15.80
C SER A 42 -26.22 -2.94 15.78
N TYR A 43 -25.97 -3.52 16.96
CA TYR A 43 -25.43 -4.88 17.09
C TYR A 43 -26.29 -5.94 16.39
N LYS A 44 -27.62 -5.77 16.40
CA LYS A 44 -28.54 -6.68 15.74
C LYS A 44 -28.34 -6.67 14.21
N GLU A 45 -28.16 -5.50 13.64
CA GLU A 45 -27.91 -5.34 12.20
C GLU A 45 -26.55 -5.92 11.81
N LEU A 46 -25.52 -5.72 12.64
CA LEU A 46 -24.23 -6.40 12.49
C LEU A 46 -24.40 -7.92 12.49
N GLU A 47 -25.20 -8.48 13.42
CA GLU A 47 -25.48 -9.91 13.44
C GLU A 47 -26.13 -10.39 12.14
N GLU A 48 -27.07 -9.62 11.58
CA GLU A 48 -27.73 -9.93 10.31
C GLU A 48 -26.75 -9.88 9.13
N MET A 49 -25.93 -8.83 9.03
CA MET A 49 -24.92 -8.66 7.98
C MET A 49 -23.83 -9.75 8.02
N ALA A 50 -23.46 -10.21 9.21
CA ALA A 50 -22.47 -11.28 9.37
C ALA A 50 -23.02 -12.69 9.07
N GLY A 51 -24.31 -12.83 8.74
CA GLY A 51 -24.95 -14.10 8.39
C GLY A 51 -25.90 -14.66 9.46
N GLY A 52 -26.38 -13.84 10.39
CA GLY A 52 -27.34 -14.18 11.44
C GLY A 52 -26.72 -14.60 12.78
N GLY A 53 -27.56 -14.89 13.77
CA GLY A 53 -27.12 -15.28 15.12
C GLY A 53 -26.22 -16.52 15.11
N ASN A 54 -25.03 -16.42 15.72
CA ASN A 54 -23.98 -17.45 15.79
C ASN A 54 -23.13 -17.64 14.51
N SER A 55 -23.17 -16.70 13.56
CA SER A 55 -22.36 -16.70 12.33
C SER A 55 -20.91 -16.24 12.50
N PHE A 56 -20.57 -15.62 13.63
CA PHE A 56 -19.21 -15.23 13.99
C PHE A 56 -18.97 -15.52 15.47
N HIS A 57 -17.69 -15.64 15.84
CA HIS A 57 -17.29 -16.10 17.16
C HIS A 57 -16.64 -15.00 18.00
N SER A 58 -16.17 -13.93 17.38
CA SER A 58 -15.54 -12.80 18.07
C SER A 58 -15.70 -11.51 17.27
N ILE A 59 -15.57 -10.38 17.96
CA ILE A 59 -15.52 -9.04 17.37
C ILE A 59 -14.20 -8.39 17.74
N VAL A 60 -13.61 -7.68 16.80
CA VAL A 60 -12.48 -6.78 17.05
C VAL A 60 -12.90 -5.38 16.62
N ILE A 61 -12.78 -4.41 17.52
CA ILE A 61 -12.97 -2.99 17.21
C ILE A 61 -11.58 -2.39 17.04
N SER A 62 -11.29 -1.96 15.81
CA SER A 62 -10.01 -1.39 15.40
C SER A 62 -9.67 -0.09 16.16
N PRO A 63 -8.40 0.39 16.04
CA PRO A 63 -8.06 1.78 16.32
C PRO A 63 -8.87 2.74 15.43
N GLY A 64 -8.70 4.05 15.63
CA GLY A 64 -9.34 5.07 14.81
C GLY A 64 -9.10 6.48 15.36
N PRO A 65 -9.22 7.52 14.53
CA PRO A 65 -9.18 8.89 15.00
C PRO A 65 -10.41 9.25 15.84
N GLY A 66 -10.35 10.40 16.48
CA GLY A 66 -11.45 11.03 17.19
C GLY A 66 -11.70 10.42 18.57
N ARG A 67 -12.98 10.44 18.98
CA ARG A 67 -13.40 10.12 20.35
C ARG A 67 -14.56 9.12 20.37
N PRO A 68 -14.57 8.14 21.28
CA PRO A 68 -15.69 7.20 21.37
C PRO A 68 -17.00 7.87 21.79
N GLU A 69 -16.96 9.05 22.41
CA GLU A 69 -18.14 9.85 22.73
C GLU A 69 -18.80 10.51 21.51
N ASN A 70 -18.08 10.65 20.39
CA ASN A 70 -18.58 11.25 19.16
C ASN A 70 -19.15 10.16 18.24
N PRO A 71 -20.46 10.18 17.95
CA PRO A 71 -21.07 9.17 17.07
C PRO A 71 -20.51 9.15 15.65
N LYS A 72 -19.91 10.26 15.17
CA LYS A 72 -19.27 10.28 13.85
C LYS A 72 -17.98 9.48 13.80
N ASP A 73 -17.24 9.42 14.91
CA ASP A 73 -15.91 8.79 14.95
C ASP A 73 -16.02 7.31 15.31
N PHE A 74 -17.08 6.95 16.05
CA PHE A 74 -17.22 5.61 16.64
C PHE A 74 -18.52 4.89 16.26
N GLY A 75 -19.35 5.50 15.42
CA GLY A 75 -20.53 4.88 14.79
C GLY A 75 -21.37 4.03 15.75
N ALA A 76 -21.64 2.79 15.34
CA ALA A 76 -22.41 1.83 16.13
C ALA A 76 -21.58 1.05 17.19
N CYS A 77 -20.27 1.33 17.34
CA CYS A 77 -19.39 0.58 18.23
C CYS A 77 -19.82 0.62 19.70
N LEU A 78 -20.40 1.74 20.19
CA LEU A 78 -20.94 1.80 21.56
C LEU A 78 -22.12 0.83 21.76
N ASP A 79 -22.97 0.67 20.75
CA ASP A 79 -24.08 -0.28 20.81
C ASP A 79 -23.56 -1.72 20.81
N VAL A 80 -22.58 -2.02 19.94
CA VAL A 80 -21.88 -3.31 19.92
C VAL A 80 -21.28 -3.64 21.29
N LEU A 81 -20.54 -2.71 21.89
CA LEU A 81 -19.94 -2.92 23.21
C LEU A 81 -20.98 -3.18 24.31
N ARG A 82 -22.17 -2.56 24.23
CA ARG A 82 -23.26 -2.77 25.20
C ARG A 82 -24.01 -4.09 25.00
N ASN A 83 -24.13 -4.56 23.78
CA ASN A 83 -25.01 -5.68 23.44
C ASN A 83 -24.29 -6.97 23.03
N ALA A 84 -22.99 -6.91 22.69
CA ALA A 84 -22.23 -8.06 22.23
C ALA A 84 -22.25 -9.22 23.23
N ARG A 85 -22.49 -10.42 22.67
CA ARG A 85 -22.58 -11.69 23.42
C ARG A 85 -21.35 -12.57 23.23
N VAL A 86 -20.53 -12.26 22.23
CA VAL A 86 -19.25 -12.91 21.93
C VAL A 86 -18.09 -12.09 22.52
N PRO A 87 -16.89 -12.68 22.65
CA PRO A 87 -15.70 -11.91 23.00
C PRO A 87 -15.47 -10.71 22.08
N VAL A 88 -15.14 -9.57 22.68
CA VAL A 88 -14.78 -8.34 21.97
C VAL A 88 -13.39 -7.90 22.40
N LEU A 89 -12.52 -7.64 21.41
CA LEU A 89 -11.24 -6.97 21.60
C LEU A 89 -11.33 -5.54 21.08
N GLY A 90 -11.07 -4.55 21.92
CA GLY A 90 -10.91 -3.15 21.50
C GLY A 90 -9.44 -2.74 21.46
N VAL A 91 -8.98 -2.19 20.33
CA VAL A 91 -7.61 -1.67 20.17
C VAL A 91 -7.64 -0.15 20.08
N CYS A 92 -6.78 0.55 20.84
CA CYS A 92 -6.71 2.01 20.90
C CYS A 92 -8.09 2.69 21.07
N LEU A 93 -8.70 3.24 20.02
CA LEU A 93 -10.06 3.79 20.06
C LEU A 93 -11.09 2.75 20.53
N GLY A 94 -11.00 1.49 20.09
CA GLY A 94 -11.84 0.40 20.61
C GLY A 94 -11.66 0.16 22.11
N HIS A 95 -10.44 0.28 22.64
CA HIS A 95 -10.16 0.20 24.08
C HIS A 95 -10.78 1.37 24.84
N GLN A 96 -10.67 2.58 24.30
CA GLN A 96 -11.29 3.78 24.86
C GLN A 96 -12.82 3.65 24.84
N GLY A 97 -13.38 3.11 23.76
CA GLY A 97 -14.78 2.78 23.61
C GLY A 97 -15.29 1.83 24.69
N ILE A 98 -14.54 0.80 25.06
CA ILE A 98 -14.90 -0.09 26.17
C ILE A 98 -15.07 0.71 27.46
N CYS A 99 -14.14 1.62 27.78
CA CYS A 99 -14.25 2.46 28.97
C CYS A 99 -15.47 3.40 28.88
N SER A 100 -15.64 4.08 27.75
CA SER A 100 -16.71 5.06 27.52
C SER A 100 -18.11 4.43 27.53
N ALA A 101 -18.27 3.22 26.98
CA ALA A 101 -19.54 2.49 26.92
C ALA A 101 -20.18 2.23 28.29
N PHE A 102 -19.36 2.16 29.35
CA PHE A 102 -19.78 1.97 30.74
C PHE A 102 -19.56 3.20 31.64
N GLY A 103 -19.45 4.39 31.04
CA GLY A 103 -19.40 5.67 31.75
C GLY A 103 -18.01 6.13 32.18
N GLY A 104 -16.94 5.49 31.69
CA GLY A 104 -15.59 6.00 31.82
C GLY A 104 -15.39 7.27 30.99
N LYS A 105 -14.42 8.10 31.35
CA LYS A 105 -14.11 9.34 30.62
C LYS A 105 -12.82 9.21 29.82
N ILE A 106 -12.82 9.74 28.59
CA ILE A 106 -11.62 9.87 27.77
C ILE A 106 -11.09 11.31 27.86
N LYS A 107 -9.78 11.44 28.13
CA LYS A 107 -9.08 12.73 28.22
C LYS A 107 -7.75 12.68 27.47
N HIS A 108 -7.11 13.82 27.28
CA HIS A 108 -5.75 13.83 26.75
C HIS A 108 -4.83 12.99 27.64
N SER A 109 -4.01 12.19 26.99
CA SER A 109 -3.01 11.35 27.62
C SER A 109 -2.08 12.22 28.48
N PRO A 110 -1.87 11.87 29.76
CA PRO A 110 -1.01 12.66 30.65
C PRO A 110 0.46 12.68 30.20
N GLY A 111 0.86 11.78 29.29
CA GLY A 111 2.17 11.77 28.63
C GLY A 111 2.27 12.65 27.37
N GLY A 112 1.23 13.41 27.05
CA GLY A 112 1.07 14.11 25.78
C GLY A 112 0.80 13.15 24.61
N VAL A 113 0.91 13.69 23.39
CA VAL A 113 0.80 12.92 22.14
C VAL A 113 1.88 11.84 22.10
N ALA A 114 1.46 10.61 21.86
CA ALA A 114 2.34 9.49 21.59
C ALA A 114 2.10 9.01 20.16
N HIS A 115 3.01 9.30 19.24
CA HIS A 115 2.99 8.78 17.88
C HIS A 115 4.25 7.93 17.65
N GLY A 116 4.07 6.63 17.38
CA GLY A 116 5.18 5.68 17.24
C GLY A 116 6.07 5.54 18.48
N LYS A 117 5.61 5.97 19.67
CA LYS A 117 6.42 5.96 20.88
C LYS A 117 6.40 4.57 21.51
N ILE A 118 7.59 4.05 21.80
CA ILE A 118 7.75 2.78 22.51
C ILE A 118 7.60 3.03 24.02
N SER A 119 6.87 2.16 24.71
CA SER A 119 6.74 2.20 26.17
C SER A 119 6.71 0.79 26.75
N GLU A 120 7.22 0.65 27.97
CA GLU A 120 7.17 -0.61 28.72
C GLU A 120 5.84 -0.73 29.47
N VAL A 121 5.21 -1.90 29.35
CA VAL A 121 3.89 -2.16 29.95
C VAL A 121 4.00 -3.09 31.14
N GLU A 122 3.46 -2.66 32.28
CA GLU A 122 3.23 -3.50 33.46
C GLU A 122 1.79 -4.05 33.40
N HIS A 123 1.62 -5.36 33.56
CA HIS A 123 0.33 -6.03 33.37
C HIS A 123 0.02 -7.08 34.45
N ASP A 124 -1.24 -7.50 34.55
CA ASP A 124 -1.70 -8.48 35.54
C ASP A 124 -1.33 -9.94 35.21
N GLY A 125 -0.85 -10.21 33.99
CA GLY A 125 -0.42 -11.53 33.52
C GLY A 125 -1.59 -12.49 33.23
N GLN A 126 -2.80 -11.95 33.10
CA GLN A 126 -4.04 -12.71 32.91
C GLN A 126 -4.69 -12.34 31.58
N GLY A 127 -5.59 -13.21 31.09
CA GLY A 127 -6.36 -12.96 29.87
C GLY A 127 -5.44 -12.70 28.67
N LEU A 128 -5.53 -11.49 28.10
CA LEU A 128 -4.70 -11.06 26.97
C LEU A 128 -3.19 -11.10 27.28
N PHE A 129 -2.81 -10.92 28.54
CA PHE A 129 -1.40 -10.84 28.96
C PHE A 129 -0.84 -12.17 29.49
N GLN A 130 -1.56 -13.27 29.32
CA GLN A 130 -1.07 -14.57 29.77
C GLN A 130 0.19 -14.96 28.98
N ASN A 131 1.21 -15.47 29.69
CA ASN A 131 2.51 -15.87 29.13
C ASN A 131 3.28 -14.75 28.42
N ILE A 132 3.00 -13.48 28.74
CA ILE A 132 3.76 -12.32 28.29
C ILE A 132 4.70 -11.87 29.43
N PRO A 133 5.99 -11.61 29.15
CA PRO A 133 6.90 -11.04 30.14
C PRO A 133 6.47 -9.65 30.61
N GLN A 134 6.66 -9.36 31.89
CA GLN A 134 6.46 -8.00 32.42
C GLN A 134 7.39 -7.00 31.71
N PHE A 135 6.93 -5.75 31.61
CA PHE A 135 7.66 -4.64 30.97
C PHE A 135 7.96 -4.87 29.48
N CYS A 136 7.13 -5.64 28.78
CA CYS A 136 7.23 -5.77 27.33
C CYS A 136 7.06 -4.41 26.64
N ARG A 137 7.81 -4.22 25.54
CA ARG A 137 7.82 -2.97 24.78
C ARG A 137 6.67 -2.96 23.79
N VAL A 138 5.82 -1.94 23.87
CA VAL A 138 4.68 -1.77 22.97
C VAL A 138 4.72 -0.40 22.29
N VAL A 139 4.10 -0.30 21.12
CA VAL A 139 4.01 0.97 20.38
C VAL A 139 2.69 1.68 20.65
N ARG A 140 2.79 2.98 20.93
CA ARG A 140 1.68 3.88 21.22
C ARG A 140 1.52 4.90 20.10
N TYR A 141 0.28 5.02 19.62
CA TYR A 141 -0.13 6.01 18.62
C TYR A 141 -1.21 6.96 19.15
N HIS A 142 -1.51 6.97 20.45
CA HIS A 142 -2.65 7.71 20.99
C HIS A 142 -2.28 9.08 21.61
N SER A 143 -3.12 10.09 21.39
CA SER A 143 -3.13 11.37 22.12
C SER A 143 -4.15 11.40 23.25
N LEU A 144 -5.13 10.50 23.22
CA LEU A 144 -6.19 10.34 24.22
C LEU A 144 -6.03 9.05 25.03
N SER A 145 -6.59 8.99 26.23
CA SER A 145 -6.60 7.78 27.07
C SER A 145 -7.74 7.80 28.09
N ALA A 146 -8.10 6.62 28.60
CA ALA A 146 -9.06 6.50 29.69
C ALA A 146 -8.55 7.19 30.97
N ASP A 147 -9.42 7.95 31.62
CA ASP A 147 -9.11 8.64 32.87
C ASP A 147 -9.02 7.65 34.03
N SER A 148 -7.82 7.46 34.56
CA SER A 148 -7.55 6.59 35.71
C SER A 148 -8.31 6.98 36.99
N SER A 149 -8.75 8.24 37.12
CA SER A 149 -9.57 8.69 38.24
C SER A 149 -11.07 8.37 38.09
N ALA A 150 -11.50 7.96 36.90
CA ALA A 150 -12.91 7.75 36.54
C ALA A 150 -13.14 6.39 35.85
N VAL A 151 -12.47 5.33 36.30
CA VAL A 151 -12.65 3.98 35.77
C VAL A 151 -13.95 3.37 36.32
N PRO A 152 -14.88 2.90 35.46
CA PRO A 152 -16.12 2.30 35.92
C PRO A 152 -15.90 1.06 36.80
N ALA A 153 -16.75 0.86 37.80
CA ALA A 153 -16.61 -0.26 38.74
C ALA A 153 -16.70 -1.65 38.07
N CYS A 154 -17.32 -1.75 36.89
CA CYS A 154 -17.40 -2.98 36.10
C CYS A 154 -16.14 -3.25 35.26
N ILE A 155 -15.22 -2.29 35.15
CA ILE A 155 -13.96 -2.42 34.43
C ILE A 155 -12.81 -2.70 35.40
N ARG A 156 -11.95 -3.65 35.04
CA ARG A 156 -10.67 -3.93 35.69
C ARG A 156 -9.56 -3.41 34.79
N ILE A 157 -8.62 -2.67 35.37
CA ILE A 157 -7.36 -2.31 34.70
C ILE A 157 -6.48 -3.55 34.69
N SER A 158 -6.09 -4.03 33.50
CA SER A 158 -5.21 -5.20 33.32
C SER A 158 -3.78 -4.83 32.94
N ALA A 159 -3.54 -3.60 32.47
CA ALA A 159 -2.19 -3.11 32.21
C ALA A 159 -2.08 -1.59 32.29
N THR A 160 -0.88 -1.11 32.62
CA THR A 160 -0.55 0.33 32.67
C THR A 160 0.92 0.57 32.27
N CYS A 161 1.25 1.79 31.88
CA CYS A 161 2.65 2.21 31.69
C CYS A 161 2.94 3.51 32.44
N ALA A 162 4.19 3.69 32.86
CA ALA A 162 4.67 4.95 33.42
C ALA A 162 5.03 5.91 32.29
N VAL A 163 4.63 7.18 32.42
CA VAL A 163 4.99 8.25 31.49
C VAL A 163 5.42 9.48 32.28
N THR A 164 6.55 10.06 31.90
CA THR A 164 7.04 11.32 32.45
C THR A 164 6.72 12.44 31.46
N TYR A 165 5.97 13.45 31.91
CA TYR A 165 5.68 14.63 31.10
C TYR A 165 5.90 15.89 31.93
N SER A 166 6.67 16.84 31.38
CA SER A 166 7.01 18.09 32.07
C SER A 166 7.56 17.90 33.49
N GLY A 167 8.34 16.83 33.71
CA GLY A 167 8.94 16.47 35.00
C GLY A 167 8.00 15.83 36.03
N THR A 168 6.77 15.46 35.64
CA THR A 168 5.82 14.75 36.51
C THR A 168 5.62 13.31 36.01
N ASP A 169 5.79 12.33 36.91
CA ASP A 169 5.53 10.93 36.62
C ASP A 169 4.04 10.62 36.80
N THR A 170 3.44 10.04 35.77
CA THR A 170 2.03 9.64 35.76
C THR A 170 1.90 8.24 35.17
N ARG A 171 0.73 7.61 35.33
CA ARG A 171 0.44 6.31 34.73
C ARG A 171 -0.70 6.42 33.72
N VAL A 172 -0.53 5.75 32.59
CA VAL A 172 -1.54 5.61 31.53
C VAL A 172 -2.12 4.20 31.60
N ILE A 173 -3.44 4.08 31.44
CA ILE A 173 -4.11 2.78 31.31
C ILE A 173 -3.77 2.21 29.95
N MET A 174 -3.19 1.00 29.94
CA MET A 174 -2.75 0.31 28.72
C MET A 174 -3.58 -0.93 28.41
N GLY A 175 -4.30 -1.46 29.39
CA GLY A 175 -5.15 -2.64 29.25
C GLY A 175 -6.36 -2.58 30.17
N VAL A 176 -7.51 -3.00 29.66
CA VAL A 176 -8.75 -3.15 30.45
C VAL A 176 -9.45 -4.48 30.15
N GLN A 177 -10.24 -4.93 31.12
CA GLN A 177 -11.14 -6.07 30.98
C GLN A 177 -12.45 -5.80 31.73
N HIS A 178 -13.59 -6.11 31.12
CA HIS A 178 -14.87 -6.08 31.84
C HIS A 178 -14.96 -7.27 32.80
N LYS A 179 -15.40 -7.03 34.04
CA LYS A 179 -15.37 -8.05 35.11
C LYS A 179 -16.30 -9.24 34.88
N SER A 180 -17.42 -9.04 34.17
CA SER A 180 -18.45 -10.07 33.94
C SER A 180 -18.77 -10.34 32.47
N ARG A 181 -18.18 -9.61 31.54
CA ARG A 181 -18.44 -9.73 30.09
C ARG A 181 -17.11 -9.97 29.39
N PRO A 182 -17.07 -10.69 28.26
CA PRO A 182 -15.83 -11.02 27.57
C PRO A 182 -15.32 -9.83 26.73
N LEU A 183 -15.22 -8.65 27.35
CA LEU A 183 -14.72 -7.44 26.72
C LEU A 183 -13.31 -7.19 27.23
N PHE A 184 -12.38 -7.07 26.29
CA PHE A 184 -10.96 -6.86 26.56
C PHE A 184 -10.48 -5.72 25.69
N GLY A 185 -9.57 -4.89 26.18
CA GLY A 185 -9.00 -3.85 25.35
C GLY A 185 -7.56 -3.51 25.67
N VAL A 186 -6.82 -3.08 24.66
CA VAL A 186 -5.44 -2.60 24.76
C VAL A 186 -5.33 -1.20 24.13
N GLN A 187 -4.66 -0.27 24.82
CA GLN A 187 -4.49 1.12 24.34
C GLN A 187 -3.37 1.24 23.30
N PHE A 188 -2.48 0.25 23.24
CA PHE A 188 -1.38 0.17 22.29
C PHE A 188 -1.76 -0.72 21.10
N HIS A 189 -0.89 -0.75 20.08
CA HIS A 189 -1.14 -1.41 18.80
C HIS A 189 -0.41 -2.77 18.72
N PRO A 190 -1.07 -3.91 18.99
CA PRO A 190 -0.47 -5.23 18.89
C PRO A 190 -0.02 -5.60 17.47
N GLU A 191 -0.58 -4.96 16.45
CA GLU A 191 -0.25 -5.14 15.04
C GLU A 191 0.99 -4.35 14.59
N SER A 192 1.48 -3.41 15.42
CA SER A 192 2.67 -2.65 15.08
C SER A 192 3.93 -3.53 15.14
N ILE A 193 4.81 -3.39 14.15
CA ILE A 193 6.02 -4.21 14.00
C ILE A 193 6.99 -4.10 15.20
N CYS A 194 6.99 -2.97 15.89
CA CYS A 194 7.84 -2.73 17.05
C CYS A 194 7.17 -3.12 18.38
N THR A 195 5.92 -3.62 18.37
CA THR A 195 5.26 -4.15 19.56
C THR A 195 5.71 -5.59 19.81
N GLU A 196 6.40 -5.81 20.93
CA GLU A 196 6.75 -7.14 21.39
C GLU A 196 5.50 -7.94 21.78
N HIS A 197 5.48 -9.22 21.45
CA HIS A 197 4.40 -10.15 21.82
C HIS A 197 2.99 -9.76 21.29
N GLY A 198 2.89 -8.87 20.31
CA GLY A 198 1.62 -8.47 19.70
C GLY A 198 0.83 -9.65 19.14
N ARG A 199 1.50 -10.57 18.44
CA ARG A 199 0.92 -11.84 18.02
C ARG A 199 0.40 -12.68 19.18
N THR A 200 1.16 -12.79 20.27
CA THR A 200 0.77 -13.57 21.45
C THR A 200 -0.49 -13.01 22.12
N ILE A 201 -0.69 -11.69 22.11
CA ILE A 201 -1.94 -11.05 22.58
C ILE A 201 -3.13 -11.52 21.74
N ILE A 202 -3.00 -11.56 20.41
CA ILE A 202 -4.05 -12.04 19.51
C ILE A 202 -4.28 -13.55 19.68
N GLU A 203 -3.23 -14.35 19.88
CA GLU A 203 -3.34 -15.79 20.21
C GLU A 203 -4.05 -16.03 21.55
N ASN A 204 -3.82 -15.17 22.55
CA ASN A 204 -4.54 -15.22 23.81
C ASN A 204 -6.02 -14.87 23.64
N PHE A 205 -6.34 -13.86 22.82
CA PHE A 205 -7.73 -13.54 22.48
C PHE A 205 -8.41 -14.69 21.72
N HIS A 206 -7.72 -15.31 20.75
CA HIS A 206 -8.18 -16.50 20.04
C HIS A 206 -8.55 -17.63 21.01
N ARG A 207 -7.68 -17.93 21.98
CA ARG A 207 -7.93 -18.96 22.99
C ARG A 207 -9.14 -18.62 23.88
N ILE A 208 -9.27 -17.36 24.31
CA ILE A 208 -10.45 -16.88 25.06
C ILE A 208 -11.74 -17.13 24.26
N THR A 209 -11.70 -16.89 22.94
CA THR A 209 -12.83 -17.18 22.05
C THR A 209 -13.17 -18.66 22.01
N LEU A 210 -12.17 -19.54 21.85
CA LEU A 210 -12.40 -20.99 21.88
C LEU A 210 -12.97 -21.47 23.22
N ASP A 211 -12.44 -20.98 24.34
CA ASP A 211 -12.91 -21.35 25.68
C ASP A 211 -14.37 -20.94 25.89
N GLN A 212 -14.77 -19.77 25.40
CA GLN A 212 -16.17 -19.33 25.45
C GLN A 212 -17.08 -20.17 24.56
N LEU A 213 -16.63 -20.54 23.36
CA LEU A 213 -17.37 -21.46 22.50
C LEU A 213 -17.53 -22.84 23.16
N ALA A 214 -16.46 -23.39 23.76
CA ALA A 214 -16.47 -24.66 24.47
C ALA A 214 -17.38 -24.64 25.71
N GLY A 215 -17.41 -23.53 26.45
CA GLY A 215 -18.32 -23.33 27.59
C GLY A 215 -19.80 -23.31 27.20
N LEU A 216 -20.12 -23.05 25.93
CA LEU A 216 -21.47 -23.09 25.36
C LEU A 216 -21.85 -24.49 24.80
N MET A 217 -20.92 -25.48 24.83
CA MET A 217 -21.10 -26.82 24.25
C MET A 217 -21.75 -27.91 25.15
N PRO A 218 -22.76 -27.60 26.00
CA PRO A 218 -23.78 -28.62 26.27
C PRO A 218 -24.99 -28.57 25.33
N VAL A 219 -25.05 -27.70 24.32
CA VAL A 219 -26.28 -27.50 23.51
C VAL A 219 -26.08 -27.56 21.98
N LEU A 220 -24.86 -27.59 21.44
CA LEU A 220 -24.66 -27.60 19.98
C LEU A 220 -23.78 -28.77 19.51
N LYS A 221 -24.34 -29.98 19.56
CA LYS A 221 -23.93 -31.10 18.69
C LYS A 221 -24.94 -31.20 17.56
N GLY A 222 -24.60 -30.57 16.44
CA GLY A 222 -25.38 -30.66 15.22
C GLY A 222 -25.41 -29.32 14.51
N ILE A 223 -24.35 -29.05 13.75
CA ILE A 223 -24.32 -28.42 12.42
C ILE A 223 -22.86 -28.59 11.97
N ALA A 224 -22.61 -29.69 11.27
CA ALA A 224 -21.48 -29.81 10.36
C ALA A 224 -22.02 -29.53 8.96
N ASP A 225 -21.18 -28.93 8.13
CA ASP A 225 -21.39 -28.62 6.71
C ASP A 225 -22.44 -27.58 6.34
N THR A 226 -21.99 -26.33 6.28
CA THR A 226 -22.39 -25.41 5.20
C THR A 226 -21.17 -24.68 4.67
N SER A 227 -20.62 -25.16 3.56
CA SER A 227 -19.69 -24.40 2.71
C SER A 227 -20.43 -23.16 2.18
N SER A 228 -20.00 -21.97 2.59
CA SER A 228 -20.52 -20.69 2.11
C SER A 228 -20.02 -20.42 0.68
N PRO A 229 -20.80 -19.77 -0.21
CA PRO A 229 -20.43 -19.48 -1.59
C PRO A 229 -19.50 -18.27 -1.69
N MET A 230 -18.33 -18.33 -1.05
CA MET A 230 -17.31 -17.26 -1.09
C MET A 230 -15.88 -17.78 -1.36
N ASP A 231 -15.70 -19.09 -1.55
CA ASP A 231 -14.43 -19.73 -1.91
C ASP A 231 -14.16 -19.76 -3.44
N ARG A 232 -14.62 -18.75 -4.20
CA ARG A 232 -14.32 -18.65 -5.64
C ARG A 232 -13.53 -17.40 -6.00
N LEU A 233 -12.36 -17.22 -5.38
CA LEU A 233 -11.39 -16.22 -5.85
C LEU A 233 -9.93 -16.66 -5.72
N VAL A 234 -9.68 -17.94 -5.48
CA VAL A 234 -8.34 -18.52 -5.61
C VAL A 234 -8.51 -19.86 -6.31
N ASP A 235 -7.75 -20.04 -7.38
CA ASP A 235 -7.79 -21.18 -8.31
C ASP A 235 -8.86 -21.11 -9.39
N SER A 236 -8.74 -20.10 -10.27
CA SER A 236 -9.01 -20.34 -11.68
C SER A 236 -7.66 -20.52 -12.36
N GLY A 237 -7.26 -21.74 -12.68
CA GLY A 237 -6.32 -21.96 -13.77
C GLY A 237 -6.82 -21.17 -14.97
N ALA A 238 -6.17 -20.03 -15.25
CA ALA A 238 -6.61 -19.12 -16.29
C ALA A 238 -6.65 -19.90 -17.61
N PRO A 239 -7.76 -19.88 -18.36
CA PRO A 239 -7.78 -20.47 -19.70
C PRO A 239 -6.67 -19.79 -20.51
N SER A 240 -5.82 -20.58 -21.18
CA SER A 240 -4.74 -20.05 -21.99
C SER A 240 -5.33 -19.09 -23.03
N THR A 241 -5.01 -17.80 -22.91
CA THR A 241 -5.51 -16.74 -23.78
C THR A 241 -4.94 -16.82 -25.21
N GLY A 242 -4.04 -17.79 -25.45
CA GLY A 242 -3.23 -17.90 -26.66
C GLY A 242 -2.01 -16.96 -26.65
N MET A 243 -1.86 -16.10 -25.64
CA MET A 243 -0.70 -15.25 -25.45
C MET A 243 0.48 -16.07 -24.94
N THR A 244 1.65 -15.89 -25.54
CA THR A 244 2.90 -16.58 -25.14
C THR A 244 4.04 -15.58 -25.01
N LEU A 245 5.03 -15.93 -24.19
CA LEU A 245 6.25 -15.17 -24.01
C LEU A 245 7.41 -15.84 -24.75
N ARG A 246 8.13 -15.03 -25.52
CA ARG A 246 9.34 -15.42 -26.25
C ARG A 246 10.48 -14.55 -25.75
N TRP A 247 11.67 -15.12 -25.59
CA TRP A 247 12.81 -14.34 -25.12
C TRP A 247 14.14 -14.81 -25.71
N ARG A 248 15.09 -13.87 -25.78
CA ARG A 248 16.51 -14.12 -26.08
C ARG A 248 17.37 -13.46 -25.01
N LYS A 249 18.59 -13.96 -24.86
CA LYS A 249 19.57 -13.45 -23.90
C LYS A 249 20.89 -13.16 -24.61
N GLN A 250 21.45 -11.99 -24.35
CA GLN A 250 22.74 -11.56 -24.86
C GLN A 250 23.65 -11.12 -23.71
N ARG A 251 24.86 -11.70 -23.63
CA ARG A 251 25.89 -11.26 -22.67
C ARG A 251 26.54 -9.99 -23.19
N MET A 252 26.66 -8.98 -22.34
CA MET A 252 27.41 -7.76 -22.66
C MET A 252 28.89 -7.98 -22.35
N THR A 253 29.76 -7.88 -23.36
CA THR A 253 31.20 -8.21 -23.24
C THR A 253 32.08 -6.98 -23.03
N SER A 254 31.65 -5.82 -23.52
CA SER A 254 32.17 -4.50 -23.17
C SER A 254 31.07 -3.74 -22.45
N THR A 255 31.32 -3.32 -21.21
CA THR A 255 30.42 -2.40 -20.50
C THR A 255 30.95 -0.98 -20.66
N PRO A 256 30.26 -0.10 -21.41
CA PRO A 256 30.50 1.33 -21.33
C PRO A 256 30.40 1.84 -19.88
N HIS A 257 30.85 3.07 -19.64
CA HIS A 257 30.50 3.78 -18.42
C HIS A 257 28.97 3.94 -18.42
N ASP A 258 28.28 3.09 -17.65
CA ASP A 258 26.81 2.97 -17.54
C ASP A 258 26.09 2.27 -18.72
N PRO A 259 25.99 0.92 -18.72
CA PRO A 259 25.38 0.19 -19.83
C PRO A 259 23.88 0.50 -20.00
N THR A 260 23.12 0.68 -18.91
CA THR A 260 21.67 0.90 -19.01
C THR A 260 21.32 2.26 -19.59
N GLU A 261 22.07 3.32 -19.22
CA GLU A 261 21.90 4.65 -19.81
C GLU A 261 22.16 4.63 -21.33
N ASN A 262 23.26 3.99 -21.75
CA ASN A 262 23.63 3.96 -23.17
C ASN A 262 22.64 3.14 -24.01
N ILE A 263 22.17 1.99 -23.50
CA ILE A 263 21.13 1.20 -24.16
C ILE A 263 19.85 2.03 -24.29
N PHE A 264 19.42 2.68 -23.20
CA PHE A 264 18.20 3.47 -23.22
C PHE A 264 18.28 4.67 -24.19
N VAL A 265 19.37 5.44 -24.17
CA VAL A 265 19.53 6.61 -25.05
C VAL A 265 19.56 6.19 -26.53
N SER A 266 20.25 5.09 -26.83
CA SER A 266 20.36 4.59 -28.20
C SER A 266 19.00 4.15 -28.75
N LEU A 267 18.29 3.29 -28.01
CA LEU A 267 17.05 2.66 -28.46
C LEU A 267 15.81 3.55 -28.24
N TYR A 268 15.78 4.31 -27.16
CA TYR A 268 14.57 5.00 -26.66
C TYR A 268 14.76 6.49 -26.35
N GLY A 269 15.95 7.06 -26.57
CA GLY A 269 16.27 8.44 -26.16
C GLY A 269 15.47 9.54 -26.89
N GLU A 270 15.79 9.80 -28.16
CA GLU A 270 15.13 10.87 -28.93
C GLU A 270 13.94 10.35 -29.74
N GLY A 271 12.76 10.94 -29.50
CA GLY A 271 11.55 10.74 -30.31
C GLY A 271 10.76 9.46 -30.05
N ALA A 272 11.31 8.51 -29.27
CA ALA A 272 10.59 7.31 -28.85
C ALA A 272 9.58 7.67 -27.76
N PHE A 273 8.31 7.62 -28.16
CA PHE A 273 7.17 8.00 -27.34
C PHE A 273 5.97 7.14 -27.70
N PRO A 274 5.25 6.55 -26.72
CA PRO A 274 5.62 6.38 -25.31
C PRO A 274 6.87 5.53 -25.06
N SER A 275 7.63 5.87 -24.02
CA SER A 275 8.79 5.08 -23.57
C SER A 275 9.00 5.17 -22.06
N PHE A 276 9.71 4.19 -21.50
CA PHE A 276 10.02 4.16 -20.07
C PHE A 276 11.35 3.49 -19.76
N TRP A 277 11.92 3.88 -18.62
CA TRP A 277 13.09 3.26 -18.02
C TRP A 277 12.88 3.15 -16.51
N LEU A 278 12.63 1.93 -16.02
CA LEU A 278 12.67 1.62 -14.59
C LEU A 278 14.10 1.22 -14.25
N ASP A 279 14.73 1.97 -13.36
CA ASP A 279 16.13 1.76 -13.02
C ASP A 279 16.32 1.49 -11.54
N SER A 280 17.39 0.76 -11.28
CA SER A 280 17.71 0.20 -9.99
C SER A 280 19.25 0.15 -9.92
N PRO A 281 19.85 0.67 -8.86
CA PRO A 281 21.29 0.70 -8.73
C PRO A 281 21.84 -0.68 -8.36
N PRO A 282 23.04 -1.03 -8.85
CA PRO A 282 23.59 -2.37 -8.72
C PRO A 282 23.89 -2.79 -7.27
N ASP A 283 24.07 -1.82 -6.36
CA ASP A 283 24.56 -2.05 -4.99
C ASP A 283 23.46 -2.29 -3.95
N VAL A 284 22.20 -2.46 -4.37
CA VAL A 284 21.08 -2.74 -3.46
C VAL A 284 20.48 -4.12 -3.79
N ASP A 285 20.39 -5.01 -2.80
CA ASP A 285 19.93 -6.41 -3.00
C ASP A 285 18.54 -6.52 -3.67
N SER A 286 17.68 -5.50 -3.52
CA SER A 286 16.36 -5.44 -4.17
C SER A 286 16.38 -4.89 -5.61
N ALA A 287 17.54 -4.52 -6.15
CA ALA A 287 17.73 -3.65 -7.31
C ALA A 287 18.58 -4.30 -8.43
N ARG A 288 18.46 -5.62 -8.62
CA ARG A 288 19.26 -6.39 -9.59
C ARG A 288 18.99 -6.02 -11.06
N PHE A 289 17.81 -5.52 -11.40
CA PHE A 289 17.36 -5.42 -12.80
C PHE A 289 16.91 -4.01 -13.17
N SER A 290 17.28 -3.57 -14.38
CA SER A 290 16.68 -2.39 -15.03
C SER A 290 15.78 -2.82 -16.17
N TYR A 291 14.63 -2.17 -16.29
CA TYR A 291 13.60 -2.50 -17.28
C TYR A 291 13.40 -1.30 -18.20
N MET A 292 13.32 -1.54 -19.50
CA MET A 292 13.08 -0.47 -20.48
C MET A 292 12.29 -0.98 -21.67
N GLY A 293 11.53 -0.08 -22.28
CA GLY A 293 10.70 -0.39 -23.43
C GLY A 293 9.92 0.82 -23.93
N ASP A 294 9.14 0.59 -24.97
CA ASP A 294 8.33 1.60 -25.65
C ASP A 294 7.00 1.03 -26.14
N ALA A 295 6.25 1.83 -26.89
CA ALA A 295 4.99 1.43 -27.50
C ALA A 295 5.13 0.87 -28.93
N SER A 296 6.32 0.46 -29.38
CA SER A 296 6.54 -0.02 -30.76
C SER A 296 6.00 -1.43 -31.02
N GLY A 297 5.58 -2.13 -29.97
CA GLY A 297 5.03 -3.47 -30.05
C GLY A 297 3.62 -3.50 -30.65
N PRO A 298 3.25 -4.55 -31.40
CA PRO A 298 1.94 -4.66 -32.04
C PRO A 298 0.75 -4.65 -31.06
N TYR A 299 0.98 -5.00 -29.79
CA TYR A 299 -0.07 -5.05 -28.76
C TYR A 299 -0.01 -3.89 -27.77
N ALA A 300 0.92 -2.94 -27.96
CA ALA A 300 1.09 -1.81 -27.08
C ALA A 300 -0.19 -0.95 -27.03
N GLU A 301 -0.57 -0.58 -25.82
CA GLU A 301 -1.68 0.33 -25.59
C GLU A 301 -1.43 1.21 -24.36
N LEU A 302 -1.96 2.42 -24.37
CA LEU A 302 -1.86 3.36 -23.27
C LEU A 302 -3.23 3.54 -22.63
N VAL A 303 -3.39 3.08 -21.39
CA VAL A 303 -4.62 3.25 -20.61
C VAL A 303 -4.47 4.48 -19.73
N VAL A 304 -5.38 5.44 -19.87
CA VAL A 304 -5.35 6.74 -19.19
C VAL A 304 -6.63 6.91 -18.39
N ALA A 305 -6.50 7.25 -17.11
CA ALA A 305 -7.62 7.72 -16.31
C ALA A 305 -7.47 9.20 -15.99
N GLN A 306 -8.58 9.93 -16.11
CA GLN A 306 -8.64 11.36 -15.80
C GLN A 306 -10.00 11.67 -15.16
N GLY A 307 -10.02 12.60 -14.21
CA GLY A 307 -11.24 13.10 -13.57
C GLY A 307 -12.28 13.55 -14.59
N ALA A 308 -13.57 13.48 -14.21
CA ALA A 308 -14.73 13.66 -15.08
C ALA A 308 -14.51 14.76 -16.15
N SER A 309 -14.35 14.35 -17.41
CA SER A 309 -14.35 15.28 -18.54
C SER A 309 -15.71 15.98 -18.59
N PRO A 310 -15.78 17.31 -18.74
CA PRO A 310 -17.03 18.05 -18.85
C PRO A 310 -17.96 17.53 -19.96
N ASN A 311 -17.42 16.81 -20.95
CA ASN A 311 -18.14 16.44 -22.16
C ASN A 311 -18.17 14.95 -22.49
N GLY A 312 -17.70 14.05 -21.61
CA GLY A 312 -17.98 12.61 -21.74
C GLY A 312 -17.57 11.89 -23.04
N GLU A 313 -16.84 12.54 -23.94
CA GLU A 313 -16.37 11.93 -25.20
C GLU A 313 -14.97 11.32 -24.97
N PRO A 314 -14.81 9.99 -25.01
CA PRO A 314 -13.50 9.37 -25.08
C PRO A 314 -13.05 9.34 -26.53
N GLU A 315 -12.16 10.23 -26.95
CA GLU A 315 -11.40 10.00 -28.19
C GLU A 315 -10.19 10.94 -28.33
N TYR A 316 -9.00 10.36 -28.24
CA TYR A 316 -7.88 10.75 -29.10
C TYR A 316 -7.03 9.50 -29.33
N VAL A 317 -7.10 8.95 -30.54
CA VAL A 317 -6.11 7.98 -31.01
C VAL A 317 -4.90 8.83 -31.39
N ASP A 318 -3.86 8.82 -30.57
CA ASP A 318 -2.54 9.17 -31.09
C ASP A 318 -2.19 8.10 -32.13
N GLU A 319 -1.78 8.50 -33.33
CA GLU A 319 -1.41 7.59 -34.42
C GLU A 319 -0.28 6.63 -34.02
N ARG A 320 0.48 6.93 -32.95
CA ARG A 320 1.64 6.14 -32.50
C ARG A 320 1.31 5.01 -31.54
N VAL A 321 0.26 5.14 -30.72
CA VAL A 321 -0.14 4.13 -29.73
C VAL A 321 -1.64 4.14 -29.52
N ARG A 322 -2.25 2.95 -29.44
CA ARG A 322 -3.66 2.82 -29.10
C ARG A 322 -3.89 3.37 -27.69
N THR A 323 -4.55 4.52 -27.58
CA THR A 323 -4.85 5.16 -26.30
C THR A 323 -6.29 4.92 -25.90
N ILE A 324 -6.50 4.45 -24.68
CA ILE A 324 -7.81 4.16 -24.08
C ILE A 324 -8.00 5.09 -22.89
N ARG A 325 -9.01 5.96 -22.95
CA ARG A 325 -9.34 6.89 -21.85
C ARG A 325 -10.52 6.35 -21.06
N LEU A 326 -10.36 6.30 -19.74
CA LEU A 326 -11.34 5.74 -18.80
C LEU A 326 -11.71 6.77 -17.73
N SER A 327 -12.90 6.60 -17.17
CA SER A 327 -13.24 7.23 -15.90
C SER A 327 -12.39 6.61 -14.77
N LYS A 328 -12.23 7.33 -13.65
CA LYS A 328 -11.56 6.77 -12.46
C LYS A 328 -12.24 5.49 -11.95
N SER A 329 -13.57 5.44 -11.97
CA SER A 329 -14.34 4.30 -11.45
C SER A 329 -14.18 3.03 -12.27
N ASP A 330 -13.95 3.16 -13.58
CA ASP A 330 -13.82 2.01 -14.47
C ASP A 330 -12.36 1.52 -14.58
N PHE A 331 -11.39 2.34 -14.16
CA PHE A 331 -9.97 2.11 -14.42
C PHE A 331 -9.46 0.77 -13.88
N PHE A 332 -9.72 0.44 -12.61
CA PHE A 332 -9.24 -0.81 -12.02
C PHE A 332 -9.91 -2.04 -12.61
N SER A 333 -11.24 -2.01 -12.80
CA SER A 333 -11.96 -3.13 -13.43
C SER A 333 -11.49 -3.38 -14.87
N GLU A 334 -11.21 -2.31 -15.60
CA GLU A 334 -10.84 -2.42 -17.01
C GLU A 334 -9.38 -2.83 -17.20
N LEU A 335 -8.51 -2.46 -16.25
CA LEU A 335 -7.14 -2.97 -16.15
C LEU A 335 -7.14 -4.46 -15.78
N ASP A 336 -8.00 -4.89 -14.86
CA ASP A 336 -8.14 -6.31 -14.48
C ASP A 336 -8.62 -7.16 -15.67
N ASN A 337 -9.66 -6.72 -16.39
CA ASN A 337 -10.12 -7.37 -17.63
C ASN A 337 -9.00 -7.52 -18.67
N ARG A 338 -8.13 -6.51 -18.78
CA ARG A 338 -6.97 -6.49 -19.69
C ARG A 338 -5.87 -7.44 -19.27
N LEU A 339 -5.60 -7.53 -17.97
CA LEU A 339 -4.63 -8.47 -17.42
C LEU A 339 -5.12 -9.91 -17.61
N GLN A 340 -6.39 -10.17 -17.32
CA GLN A 340 -7.00 -11.48 -17.50
C GLN A 340 -7.02 -11.91 -18.97
N SER A 341 -7.35 -11.01 -19.91
CA SER A 341 -7.36 -11.34 -21.34
C SER A 341 -5.97 -11.56 -21.95
N ARG A 342 -4.89 -11.20 -21.23
CA ARG A 342 -3.50 -11.39 -21.65
C ARG A 342 -2.73 -12.34 -20.74
N ALA A 343 -3.42 -13.04 -19.83
CA ALA A 343 -2.79 -13.95 -18.90
C ALA A 343 -2.05 -15.06 -19.66
N CYS A 344 -0.77 -15.23 -19.34
CA CYS A 344 0.08 -16.26 -19.90
C CYS A 344 0.94 -16.92 -18.81
N PRO A 345 1.37 -18.18 -19.00
CA PRO A 345 2.26 -18.85 -18.06
C PRO A 345 3.61 -18.11 -17.92
N GLN A 346 4.20 -18.14 -16.73
CA GLN A 346 5.55 -17.64 -16.53
C GLN A 346 6.54 -18.46 -17.39
N PRO A 347 7.40 -17.82 -18.18
CA PRO A 347 8.36 -18.53 -19.02
C PRO A 347 9.47 -19.14 -18.16
N GLU A 348 9.88 -20.37 -18.50
CA GLU A 348 11.03 -21.01 -17.86
C GLU A 348 12.33 -20.23 -18.18
N GLY A 349 13.21 -20.11 -17.18
CA GLY A 349 14.57 -19.60 -17.35
C GLY A 349 14.77 -18.09 -17.17
N LEU A 350 13.71 -17.28 -17.01
CA LEU A 350 13.86 -15.85 -16.69
C LEU A 350 14.12 -15.65 -15.17
N PRO A 351 15.16 -14.90 -14.77
CA PRO A 351 15.49 -14.69 -13.35
C PRO A 351 14.70 -13.53 -12.69
N PHE A 352 13.66 -13.03 -13.34
CA PHE A 352 12.83 -11.90 -12.91
C PHE A 352 11.35 -12.15 -13.17
N SER A 353 10.49 -11.43 -12.44
CA SER A 353 9.04 -11.65 -12.46
C SER A 353 8.27 -10.74 -13.41
N TYR A 354 8.80 -9.55 -13.74
CA TYR A 354 8.16 -8.63 -14.69
C TYR A 354 8.64 -8.93 -16.11
N ASN A 355 7.78 -9.53 -16.93
CA ASN A 355 8.13 -10.17 -18.19
C ASN A 355 7.23 -9.69 -19.34
N CYS A 356 6.99 -8.38 -19.42
CA CYS A 356 5.91 -7.67 -20.15
C CYS A 356 4.70 -7.39 -19.26
N GLY A 357 3.86 -6.44 -19.66
CA GLY A 357 2.71 -5.99 -18.89
C GLY A 357 2.56 -4.48 -18.82
N TYR A 358 1.77 -4.00 -17.87
CA TYR A 358 1.55 -2.56 -17.70
C TYR A 358 2.67 -1.90 -16.88
N VAL A 359 3.11 -0.73 -17.32
CA VAL A 359 4.04 0.17 -16.61
C VAL A 359 3.53 1.60 -16.69
N GLY A 360 3.65 2.35 -15.59
CA GLY A 360 3.23 3.74 -15.57
C GLY A 360 3.06 4.27 -14.16
N TYR A 361 2.07 5.14 -13.95
CA TYR A 361 1.80 5.75 -12.65
C TYR A 361 0.31 5.81 -12.34
N ILE A 362 0.01 5.82 -11.04
CA ILE A 362 -1.29 6.14 -10.46
C ILE A 362 -1.06 7.28 -9.46
N GLY A 363 -1.71 8.41 -9.67
CA GLY A 363 -1.59 9.62 -8.86
C GLY A 363 -2.35 9.53 -7.54
N TYR A 364 -2.03 10.42 -6.60
CA TYR A 364 -2.66 10.45 -5.27
C TYR A 364 -4.17 10.76 -5.34
N GLU A 365 -4.62 11.38 -6.42
CA GLU A 365 -6.01 11.71 -6.71
C GLU A 365 -6.88 10.45 -6.84
N PHE A 366 -6.31 9.28 -7.11
CA PHE A 366 -7.02 8.00 -7.07
C PHE A 366 -7.47 7.55 -5.69
N LYS A 367 -7.05 8.25 -4.62
CA LYS A 367 -7.51 7.95 -3.26
C LYS A 367 -9.03 7.95 -3.13
N ASP A 368 -9.75 8.70 -3.98
CA ASP A 368 -11.21 8.72 -4.02
C ASP A 368 -11.84 7.40 -4.50
N GLN A 369 -11.10 6.58 -5.24
CA GLN A 369 -11.49 5.21 -5.61
C GLN A 369 -11.14 4.18 -4.54
N CYS A 370 -10.40 4.59 -3.50
CA CYS A 370 -9.89 3.73 -2.43
C CYS A 370 -10.45 4.13 -1.04
N GLY A 371 -11.65 4.72 -1.00
CA GLY A 371 -12.32 5.13 0.25
C GLY A 371 -11.92 6.51 0.79
N GLY A 372 -10.97 7.19 0.16
CA GLY A 372 -10.59 8.57 0.48
C GLY A 372 -11.54 9.62 -0.12
N ARG A 373 -11.36 10.88 0.27
CA ARG A 373 -12.09 12.02 -0.34
C ARG A 373 -11.26 12.72 -1.42
N GLY A 374 -11.82 12.87 -2.61
CA GLY A 374 -11.21 13.58 -3.75
C GLY A 374 -11.26 15.10 -3.62
N LEU A 375 -10.49 15.68 -2.69
CA LEU A 375 -10.43 17.13 -2.46
C LEU A 375 -9.51 17.88 -3.44
N HIS A 376 -8.59 17.17 -4.08
CA HIS A 376 -7.59 17.74 -4.97
C HIS A 376 -7.76 17.20 -6.38
N HIS A 377 -7.46 18.06 -7.36
CA HIS A 377 -7.48 17.72 -8.77
C HIS A 377 -6.10 18.03 -9.36
N SER A 378 -5.60 17.09 -10.16
CA SER A 378 -4.38 17.25 -10.94
C SER A 378 -4.71 17.88 -12.30
N GLU A 379 -3.79 18.70 -12.83
CA GLU A 379 -3.83 19.17 -14.22
C GLU A 379 -3.42 18.05 -15.21
N LEU A 380 -2.64 17.09 -14.72
CA LEU A 380 -2.24 15.88 -15.45
C LEU A 380 -3.24 14.75 -15.22
N PRO A 381 -3.31 13.73 -16.11
CA PRO A 381 -4.14 12.55 -15.89
C PRO A 381 -3.85 11.88 -14.53
N ASP A 382 -4.90 11.38 -13.90
CA ASP A 382 -4.82 10.77 -12.57
C ASP A 382 -4.10 9.41 -12.62
N ALA A 383 -4.11 8.70 -13.75
CA ALA A 383 -3.26 7.53 -13.99
C ALA A 383 -2.96 7.35 -15.48
N MET A 384 -1.79 6.79 -15.78
CA MET A 384 -1.42 6.36 -17.13
C MET A 384 -0.63 5.06 -17.03
N MET A 385 -1.05 4.04 -17.77
CA MET A 385 -0.44 2.70 -17.78
C MET A 385 -0.23 2.26 -19.23
N LEU A 386 1.02 2.11 -19.63
CA LEU A 386 1.43 1.58 -20.93
C LEU A 386 1.54 0.05 -20.83
N PHE A 387 0.77 -0.68 -21.64
CA PHE A 387 1.04 -2.10 -21.88
C PHE A 387 2.24 -2.23 -22.81
N VAL A 388 3.22 -3.01 -22.38
CA VAL A 388 4.48 -3.22 -23.09
C VAL A 388 4.60 -4.70 -23.42
N ASP A 389 4.47 -5.03 -24.69
CA ASP A 389 4.65 -6.38 -25.23
C ASP A 389 6.07 -6.65 -25.73
N ARG A 390 6.97 -5.66 -25.68
CA ARG A 390 8.39 -5.80 -25.97
C ARG A 390 9.23 -5.10 -24.91
N LEU A 391 9.99 -5.89 -24.16
CA LEU A 391 10.68 -5.46 -22.95
C LEU A 391 12.15 -5.84 -23.03
N LEU A 392 13.02 -4.89 -22.67
CA LEU A 392 14.44 -5.16 -22.40
C LEU A 392 14.67 -5.13 -20.90
N VAL A 393 15.39 -6.15 -20.41
CA VAL A 393 15.74 -6.28 -18.99
C VAL A 393 17.24 -6.47 -18.88
N PHE A 394 17.91 -5.52 -18.22
CA PHE A 394 19.34 -5.61 -17.94
C PHE A 394 19.57 -6.17 -16.54
N ASP A 395 20.35 -7.24 -16.44
CA ASP A 395 20.77 -7.85 -15.17
C ASP A 395 22.14 -7.28 -14.77
N HIS A 396 22.16 -6.39 -13.78
CA HIS A 396 23.38 -5.74 -13.32
C HIS A 396 24.40 -6.71 -12.75
N ARG A 397 23.94 -7.82 -12.18
CA ARG A 397 24.80 -8.80 -11.53
C ARG A 397 25.53 -9.66 -12.56
N GLU A 398 24.81 -10.09 -13.58
CA GLU A 398 25.37 -10.97 -14.60
C GLU A 398 25.84 -10.20 -15.85
N SER A 399 25.54 -8.90 -15.97
CA SER A 399 25.81 -8.14 -17.21
C SER A 399 25.18 -8.80 -18.44
N ASP A 400 23.96 -9.33 -18.26
CA ASP A 400 23.16 -9.97 -19.29
C ASP A 400 21.98 -9.08 -19.65
N LEU A 401 21.70 -8.93 -20.94
CA LEU A 401 20.49 -8.30 -21.43
C LEU A 401 19.51 -9.39 -21.90
N TYR A 402 18.28 -9.31 -21.40
CA TYR A 402 17.18 -10.16 -21.81
C TYR A 402 16.23 -9.34 -22.69
N MET A 403 15.93 -9.87 -23.87
CA MET A 403 14.90 -9.35 -24.77
C MET A 403 13.68 -10.23 -24.60
N VAL A 404 12.55 -9.66 -24.20
CA VAL A 404 11.30 -10.40 -23.92
C VAL A 404 10.19 -9.83 -24.79
N CYS A 405 9.43 -10.70 -25.46
CA CYS A 405 8.32 -10.34 -26.32
C CYS A 405 7.08 -11.17 -25.96
N ALA A 406 5.97 -10.50 -25.69
CA ALA A 406 4.65 -11.09 -25.58
C ALA A 406 3.95 -11.06 -26.94
N GLY A 407 3.31 -12.16 -27.34
CA GLY A 407 2.49 -12.20 -28.55
C GLY A 407 1.68 -13.48 -28.65
N TYR A 408 0.61 -13.44 -29.42
CA TYR A 408 -0.24 -14.62 -29.64
C TYR A 408 0.50 -15.73 -30.38
N GLU A 409 0.00 -16.96 -30.28
CA GLU A 409 0.51 -18.09 -31.07
C GLU A 409 0.24 -17.87 -32.57
N GLY A 410 1.26 -18.15 -33.40
CA GLY A 410 1.16 -18.06 -34.85
C GLY A 410 2.50 -17.77 -35.53
N GLU A 411 2.69 -18.33 -36.74
CA GLU A 411 3.94 -18.20 -37.51
C GLU A 411 4.32 -16.73 -37.80
N SER A 412 3.32 -15.88 -38.06
CA SER A 412 3.54 -14.44 -38.29
C SER A 412 4.08 -13.73 -37.05
N GLU A 413 3.61 -14.12 -35.87
CA GLU A 413 4.04 -13.54 -34.58
C GLU A 413 5.47 -13.99 -34.25
N GLU A 414 5.80 -15.25 -34.51
CA GLU A 414 7.16 -15.77 -34.35
C GLU A 414 8.16 -15.06 -35.26
N LEU A 415 7.79 -14.82 -36.52
CA LEU A 415 8.62 -14.08 -37.46
C LEU A 415 8.79 -12.61 -37.04
N ASN A 416 7.73 -11.99 -36.51
CA ASN A 416 7.77 -10.61 -36.04
C ASN A 416 8.69 -10.47 -34.81
N ALA A 417 8.54 -11.36 -33.83
CA ALA A 417 9.43 -11.42 -32.67
C ALA A 417 10.89 -11.66 -33.09
N GLY A 418 11.13 -12.59 -34.01
CA GLY A 418 12.45 -12.87 -34.58
C GLY A 418 13.12 -11.62 -35.17
N LYS A 419 12.40 -10.90 -36.04
CA LYS A 419 12.89 -9.64 -36.63
C LYS A 419 13.21 -8.58 -35.58
N TRP A 420 12.36 -8.46 -34.55
CA TRP A 420 12.61 -7.51 -33.47
C TRP A 420 13.87 -7.88 -32.68
N PHE A 421 14.06 -9.16 -32.35
CA PHE A 421 15.28 -9.61 -31.69
C PHE A 421 16.53 -9.30 -32.52
N ASP A 422 16.51 -9.64 -33.81
CA ASP A 422 17.66 -9.42 -34.70
C ASP A 422 18.01 -7.92 -34.81
N LEU A 423 16.99 -7.04 -34.88
CA LEU A 423 17.18 -5.58 -34.88
C LEU A 423 17.80 -5.06 -33.58
N VAL A 424 17.34 -5.55 -32.43
CA VAL A 424 17.89 -5.14 -31.13
C VAL A 424 19.32 -5.65 -30.96
N GLU A 425 19.60 -6.90 -31.36
CA GLU A 425 20.95 -7.48 -31.33
C GLU A 425 21.93 -6.66 -32.19
N GLU A 426 21.54 -6.26 -33.40
CA GLU A 426 22.35 -5.39 -34.28
C GLU A 426 22.68 -4.05 -33.62
N GLU A 427 21.70 -3.41 -32.96
CA GLU A 427 21.92 -2.16 -32.22
C GLU A 427 22.88 -2.34 -31.04
N LEU A 428 22.79 -3.46 -30.33
CA LEU A 428 23.65 -3.76 -29.18
C LEU A 428 25.09 -4.09 -29.60
N GLU A 429 25.28 -4.70 -30.77
CA GLU A 429 26.61 -4.91 -31.35
C GLU A 429 27.27 -3.56 -31.68
N LEU A 430 26.55 -2.66 -32.34
CA LEU A 430 27.03 -1.30 -32.63
C LEU A 430 27.42 -0.54 -31.34
N LEU A 431 26.60 -0.66 -30.29
CA LEU A 431 26.89 -0.07 -28.98
C LEU A 431 28.17 -0.64 -28.35
N GLN A 432 28.37 -1.96 -28.41
CA GLN A 432 29.55 -2.62 -27.85
C GLN A 432 30.85 -2.28 -28.59
N GLU A 433 30.75 -1.98 -29.90
CA GLU A 433 31.86 -1.49 -30.72
C GLU A 433 32.21 0.00 -30.47
N GLY A 434 31.43 0.70 -29.63
CA GLY A 434 31.57 2.14 -29.39
C GLY A 434 30.97 3.01 -30.51
N ASN A 435 30.22 2.41 -31.43
CA ASN A 435 29.51 3.09 -32.51
C ASN A 435 28.14 3.57 -32.01
N LEU A 436 28.14 4.57 -31.13
CA LEU A 436 26.93 5.19 -30.62
C LEU A 436 26.18 5.90 -31.77
N LYS A 437 24.98 5.41 -32.13
CA LYS A 437 24.08 6.10 -33.09
C LYS A 437 23.69 7.49 -32.61
N ARG A 438 23.67 7.68 -31.28
CA ARG A 438 23.34 8.92 -30.60
C ARG A 438 24.42 9.17 -29.55
N ASP A 439 25.05 10.33 -29.62
CA ASP A 439 25.96 10.78 -28.58
C ASP A 439 25.17 10.82 -27.25
N PRO A 440 25.61 10.18 -26.15
CA PRO A 440 24.96 10.36 -24.86
C PRO A 440 24.92 11.85 -24.57
N SER A 441 23.72 12.44 -24.68
CA SER A 441 23.51 13.90 -24.63
C SER A 441 24.37 14.52 -23.53
N PRO A 442 25.03 15.66 -23.81
CA PRO A 442 26.02 16.22 -22.92
C PRO A 442 25.44 16.35 -21.51
N PHE A 443 26.12 15.75 -20.55
CA PHE A 443 25.76 15.84 -19.15
C PHE A 443 25.59 17.32 -18.78
N LEU A 444 24.58 17.66 -17.97
CA LEU A 444 24.42 18.99 -17.37
C LEU A 444 25.54 19.25 -16.34
N ASN A 445 26.80 19.37 -16.79
CA ASN A 445 27.97 19.53 -15.94
C ASN A 445 28.42 20.97 -16.03
N THR A 446 28.53 21.55 -14.84
CA THR A 446 28.78 22.94 -14.53
C THR A 446 27.67 23.88 -15.03
N PRO A 447 27.09 24.73 -14.14
CA PRO A 447 26.38 25.90 -14.63
C PRO A 447 27.37 26.65 -15.51
N ASN A 448 27.06 26.73 -16.81
CA ASN A 448 27.69 27.74 -17.63
C ASN A 448 27.46 29.06 -16.87
N ARG A 449 28.50 29.87 -16.62
CA ARG A 449 28.34 31.13 -15.85
C ARG A 449 27.26 32.06 -16.44
N HIS A 450 26.84 31.77 -17.67
CA HIS A 450 25.83 32.47 -18.44
C HIS A 450 24.43 31.83 -18.41
N THR A 451 24.24 30.62 -17.87
CA THR A 451 22.91 30.03 -17.69
C THR A 451 22.33 30.56 -16.37
N PRO A 452 21.22 31.34 -16.40
CA PRO A 452 20.59 31.80 -15.18
C PRO A 452 20.16 30.60 -14.34
N MET A 453 20.47 30.65 -13.04
CA MET A 453 20.02 29.63 -12.10
C MET A 453 18.49 29.51 -12.18
N PRO A 454 17.93 28.28 -12.19
CA PRO A 454 16.48 28.09 -12.15
C PRO A 454 15.92 28.77 -10.91
N MET A 455 14.89 29.61 -11.12
CA MET A 455 14.15 30.19 -10.02
C MET A 455 13.08 29.19 -9.60
N PHE A 456 13.09 28.85 -8.31
CA PHE A 456 12.12 27.95 -7.71
C PHE A 456 11.10 28.74 -6.89
N HIS A 457 9.83 28.41 -7.07
CA HIS A 457 8.70 28.97 -6.34
C HIS A 457 8.06 27.88 -5.49
N LEU A 458 7.89 28.16 -4.21
CA LEU A 458 7.12 27.30 -3.30
C LEU A 458 5.64 27.62 -3.48
N GLU A 459 4.79 26.59 -3.46
CA GLU A 459 3.33 26.74 -3.52
C GLU A 459 2.79 27.40 -2.24
N ARG A 460 3.35 27.02 -1.09
CA ARG A 460 3.15 27.72 0.19
C ARG A 460 4.45 28.35 0.63
N ASP A 461 4.40 29.58 1.09
CA ASP A 461 5.58 30.19 1.68
C ASP A 461 5.89 29.61 3.07
N ARG A 462 6.98 30.07 3.69
CA ARG A 462 7.41 29.56 4.99
C ARG A 462 6.38 29.86 6.09
N CYS A 463 5.76 31.04 6.08
CA CYS A 463 4.81 31.43 7.12
C CYS A 463 3.55 30.57 7.02
N GLU A 464 2.97 30.47 5.82
CA GLU A 464 1.80 29.63 5.54
C GLU A 464 2.06 28.17 5.91
N TYR A 465 3.18 27.59 5.45
CA TYR A 465 3.52 26.20 5.76
C TYR A 465 3.67 25.96 7.27
N MET A 466 4.21 26.92 8.01
CA MET A 466 4.34 26.81 9.46
C MET A 466 3.00 26.98 10.19
N GLU A 467 2.02 27.66 9.60
CA GLU A 467 0.65 27.72 10.12
C GLU A 467 -0.05 26.38 9.92
N ASP A 468 0.02 25.80 8.71
CA ASP A 468 -0.50 24.46 8.40
C ASP A 468 0.08 23.39 9.34
N VAL A 469 1.40 23.45 9.65
CA VAL A 469 2.03 22.54 10.62
C VAL A 469 1.42 22.68 12.02
N ARG A 470 1.11 23.91 12.48
CA ARG A 470 0.50 24.11 13.80
C ARG A 470 -0.92 23.58 13.86
N GLU A 471 -1.68 23.73 12.77
CA GLU A 471 -3.01 23.15 12.64
C GLU A 471 -2.94 21.62 12.70
N CYS A 472 -2.06 20.99 11.92
CA CYS A 472 -1.84 19.55 11.96
C CYS A 472 -1.50 19.05 13.38
N LEU A 473 -0.63 19.76 14.11
CA LEU A 473 -0.28 19.41 15.48
C LEU A 473 -1.45 19.56 16.47
N ALA A 474 -2.32 20.55 16.26
CA ALA A 474 -3.53 20.73 17.07
C ALA A 474 -4.53 19.59 16.84
N GLU A 475 -4.77 19.21 15.58
CA GLU A 475 -5.64 18.08 15.22
C GLU A 475 -5.12 16.75 15.81
N ILE A 476 -3.80 16.52 15.75
CA ILE A 476 -3.17 15.35 16.38
C ILE A 476 -3.38 15.35 17.91
N GLN A 477 -3.26 16.52 18.53
CA GLN A 477 -3.46 16.67 19.97
C GLN A 477 -4.91 16.38 20.39
N GLU A 478 -5.89 16.78 19.57
CA GLU A 478 -7.31 16.48 19.79
C GLU A 478 -7.68 15.04 19.48
N GLY A 479 -6.80 14.31 18.80
CA GLY A 479 -6.97 12.91 18.45
C GLY A 479 -7.63 12.69 17.10
N GLU A 480 -7.87 13.75 16.32
CA GLU A 480 -8.49 13.71 14.99
C GLU A 480 -7.63 12.99 13.95
N THR A 481 -6.32 12.88 14.21
CA THR A 481 -5.40 12.03 13.45
C THR A 481 -4.17 11.68 14.29
N TYR A 482 -3.41 10.67 13.86
CA TYR A 482 -2.19 10.23 14.52
C TYR A 482 -0.95 10.90 13.94
N GLU A 483 -0.91 11.02 12.62
CA GLU A 483 0.17 11.61 11.84
C GLU A 483 -0.41 12.32 10.61
N VAL A 484 0.27 13.38 10.16
CA VAL A 484 -0.02 14.05 8.90
C VAL A 484 1.27 14.22 8.13
N CYS A 485 1.35 13.60 6.95
CA CYS A 485 2.40 13.85 5.98
C CYS A 485 2.06 15.12 5.19
N LEU A 486 2.33 16.29 5.77
CA LEU A 486 2.15 17.57 5.09
C LEU A 486 3.27 17.76 4.05
N THR A 487 2.89 18.10 2.81
CA THR A 487 3.82 18.31 1.69
C THR A 487 3.68 19.70 1.10
N ASN A 488 4.76 20.23 0.52
CA ASN A 488 4.76 21.46 -0.26
C ASN A 488 5.26 21.18 -1.69
N ARG A 489 4.78 21.94 -2.67
CA ARG A 489 5.18 21.79 -4.07
C ARG A 489 6.15 22.90 -4.45
N ILE A 490 7.18 22.53 -5.23
CA ILE A 490 8.17 23.45 -5.78
C ILE A 490 8.00 23.47 -7.30
N ARG A 491 7.91 24.66 -7.89
CA ARG A 491 7.76 24.86 -9.35
C ARG A 491 8.88 25.73 -9.90
N SER A 492 9.24 25.53 -11.15
CA SER A 492 10.17 26.40 -11.90
C SER A 492 9.68 26.57 -13.34
N SER A 493 9.94 27.73 -13.92
CA SER A 493 9.67 28.02 -15.34
C SER A 493 10.84 27.67 -16.26
N SER A 494 11.90 27.06 -15.73
CA SER A 494 13.05 26.62 -16.52
C SER A 494 12.67 25.49 -17.48
N VAL A 495 13.05 25.64 -18.74
CA VAL A 495 12.90 24.60 -19.76
C VAL A 495 14.11 23.68 -19.71
N VAL A 496 13.87 22.39 -19.49
CA VAL A 496 14.90 21.35 -19.43
C VAL A 496 14.41 20.14 -20.22
N GLU A 497 15.29 19.47 -20.97
CA GLU A 497 14.93 18.18 -21.57
C GLU A 497 14.76 17.15 -20.43
N PRO A 498 13.57 16.51 -20.29
CA PRO A 498 13.31 15.55 -19.22
C PRO A 498 14.33 14.41 -19.07
N LEU A 499 14.84 13.82 -20.16
CA LEU A 499 15.82 12.75 -20.13
C LEU A 499 17.17 13.24 -19.59
N ASP A 500 17.60 14.45 -19.95
CA ASP A 500 18.83 15.05 -19.40
C ASP A 500 18.69 15.37 -17.91
N LEU A 501 17.49 15.81 -17.49
CA LEU A 501 17.16 15.98 -16.07
C LEU A 501 17.22 14.64 -15.34
N TYR A 502 16.59 13.60 -15.88
CA TYR A 502 16.58 12.26 -15.27
C TYR A 502 17.98 11.68 -15.13
N LYS A 503 18.80 11.71 -16.19
CA LYS A 503 20.21 11.27 -16.15
C LYS A 503 20.99 11.98 -15.04
N THR A 504 20.76 13.28 -14.87
CA THR A 504 21.40 14.08 -13.83
C THR A 504 20.90 13.68 -12.43
N LEU A 505 19.60 13.49 -12.25
CA LEU A 505 19.00 13.06 -10.99
C LEU A 505 19.50 11.68 -10.57
N ARG A 506 19.45 10.72 -11.49
CA ARG A 506 19.91 9.34 -11.30
C ARG A 506 21.35 9.24 -10.84
N ARG A 507 22.27 9.99 -11.48
CA ARG A 507 23.69 10.01 -11.08
C ARG A 507 23.94 10.69 -9.73
N ARG A 508 23.05 11.59 -9.30
CA ARG A 508 23.16 12.30 -8.02
C ARG A 508 22.45 11.59 -6.87
N ASN A 509 21.42 10.80 -7.17
CA ASN A 509 20.59 10.12 -6.20
C ASN A 509 20.38 8.67 -6.63
N ASP A 510 21.10 7.78 -5.96
CA ASP A 510 21.12 6.34 -6.25
C ASP A 510 19.89 5.66 -5.65
N ALA A 511 18.75 5.81 -6.33
CA ALA A 511 17.45 5.42 -5.80
C ALA A 511 17.01 4.03 -6.31
N PRO A 512 16.66 3.07 -5.43
CA PRO A 512 16.26 1.71 -5.81
C PRO A 512 15.05 1.61 -6.72
N TYR A 513 14.15 2.59 -6.69
CA TYR A 513 12.92 2.63 -7.50
C TYR A 513 12.91 3.89 -8.37
N ALA A 514 14.02 4.16 -9.07
CA ALA A 514 14.11 5.24 -10.02
C ALA A 514 13.29 4.91 -11.28
N ALA A 515 12.68 5.93 -11.88
CA ALA A 515 11.92 5.76 -13.11
C ALA A 515 11.95 7.01 -13.97
N PHE A 516 12.11 6.81 -15.27
CA PHE A 516 11.80 7.80 -16.29
C PHE A 516 10.59 7.32 -17.07
N LEU A 517 9.50 8.09 -17.06
CA LEU A 517 8.27 7.77 -17.79
C LEU A 517 7.96 8.90 -18.78
N ARG A 518 8.12 8.65 -20.08
CA ARG A 518 7.70 9.55 -21.15
C ARG A 518 6.40 9.00 -21.74
N LEU A 519 5.29 9.21 -21.01
CA LEU A 519 3.94 8.74 -21.37
C LEU A 519 3.06 9.84 -22.00
N SER A 520 3.59 11.06 -22.13
CA SER A 520 3.07 12.12 -22.99
C SER A 520 4.20 12.70 -23.86
N ASP A 521 3.83 13.32 -24.98
CA ASP A 521 4.69 14.16 -25.81
C ASP A 521 4.96 15.54 -25.19
N GLU A 522 4.08 16.01 -24.29
CA GLU A 522 4.17 17.32 -23.64
C GLU A 522 4.96 17.31 -22.32
N TRP A 523 5.00 16.17 -21.62
CA TRP A 523 5.62 16.06 -20.30
C TRP A 523 6.11 14.63 -20.00
N ALA A 524 6.98 14.51 -19.00
CA ALA A 524 7.51 13.24 -18.53
C ALA A 524 7.67 13.23 -16.99
N VAL A 525 7.66 12.05 -16.40
CA VAL A 525 7.93 11.84 -14.96
C VAL A 525 9.38 11.44 -14.78
N CYS A 526 10.10 12.18 -13.94
CA CYS A 526 11.45 11.83 -13.48
C CYS A 526 11.37 11.48 -11.99
N CYS A 527 11.56 10.20 -11.65
CA CYS A 527 11.42 9.65 -10.32
C CYS A 527 12.77 9.13 -9.79
N CYS A 528 13.08 9.44 -8.53
CA CYS A 528 14.19 8.85 -7.78
C CYS A 528 13.69 8.42 -6.39
N SER A 529 12.71 7.51 -6.35
CA SER A 529 12.11 7.04 -5.10
C SER A 529 13.01 6.03 -4.38
N PRO A 530 13.29 6.22 -3.09
CA PRO A 530 13.93 5.20 -2.27
C PRO A 530 12.97 4.12 -1.76
N GLU A 531 11.67 4.33 -1.91
CA GLU A 531 10.64 3.54 -1.24
C GLU A 531 9.80 2.74 -2.23
N ARG A 532 9.52 1.49 -1.84
CA ARG A 532 8.56 0.61 -2.49
C ARG A 532 7.20 0.76 -1.83
N PHE A 533 6.19 1.06 -2.62
CA PHE A 533 4.81 1.11 -2.12
C PHE A 533 4.27 -0.29 -1.80
N LEU A 534 4.23 -1.18 -2.80
CA LEU A 534 3.72 -2.54 -2.67
C LEU A 534 4.49 -3.48 -3.62
N ARG A 535 4.67 -4.73 -3.20
CA ARG A 535 5.07 -5.85 -4.08
C ARG A 535 4.11 -6.99 -3.83
N VAL A 536 3.58 -7.55 -4.92
CA VAL A 536 2.81 -8.79 -4.94
C VAL A 536 3.59 -9.77 -5.80
N ASP A 537 3.71 -11.01 -5.36
CA ASP A 537 4.34 -12.07 -6.16
C ASP A 537 3.32 -13.15 -6.54
N GLY A 538 3.80 -14.25 -7.15
CA GLY A 538 2.91 -15.31 -7.64
C GLY A 538 2.19 -16.09 -6.53
N GLU A 539 2.63 -15.96 -5.27
CA GLU A 539 2.00 -16.61 -4.12
C GLU A 539 0.91 -15.75 -3.46
N GLY A 540 0.72 -14.51 -3.94
CA GLY A 540 -0.18 -13.50 -3.36
C GLY A 540 0.54 -12.56 -2.41
#